data_AF-A0A920TJW5-F1
#
_entry.id   AF-A0A920TJW5-F1
#
_cell.length_a   1.000
_cell.length_b   1.000
_cell.length_c   1.000
_cell.angle_alpha   90.00
_cell.angle_beta   90.00
_cell.angle_gamma   90.00
#
_symmetry.space_group_name_H-M   'P 1'
#
loop_
_entity.id
_entity.type
_entity.pdbx_description
1 polymer ?
#
loop_
_entity_poly.entity_id
_entity_poly.type
_entity_poly.pdbx_seq_one_letter_code
_entity_poly.pdbx_strand_id
1 'polypeptide(L)'
;MDELTPRMFSFNSPYGACNLCDGLGTQMNIDPNLIVPDKSKSLIQGAIVPLGEQPRGNWYGGILKSLAKHYQFNFTTPWIKIDSKIREILLFGTENRPLL
;
A
#
# COMPACT_ATOMS: atom_id res chain seq x y z
N MET A 1 13.27 -27.94 28.47
CA MET A 1 14.08 -27.22 27.47
C MET A 1 14.66 -28.28 26.56
N ASP A 2 14.43 -28.18 25.26
CA ASP A 2 15.07 -29.06 24.29
C ASP A 2 16.59 -28.82 24.29
N GLU A 3 17.35 -29.87 24.03
CA GLU A 3 18.82 -29.82 24.00
C GLU A 3 19.29 -28.95 22.82
N LEU A 4 20.27 -28.07 23.06
CA LEU A 4 20.80 -27.20 22.01
C LEU A 4 21.50 -28.04 20.95
N THR A 5 20.98 -27.98 19.72
CA THR A 5 21.54 -28.74 18.59
C THR A 5 21.98 -27.79 17.48
N PRO A 6 23.01 -28.14 16.68
CA PRO A 6 23.52 -27.27 15.61
C PRO A 6 22.45 -26.78 14.63
N ARG A 7 21.42 -27.60 14.36
CA ARG A 7 20.33 -27.23 13.44
C ARG A 7 19.48 -26.05 13.92
N MET A 8 19.45 -25.77 15.22
CA MET A 8 18.74 -24.62 15.79
C MET A 8 19.41 -23.29 15.44
N PHE A 9 20.66 -23.31 14.98
CA PHE A 9 21.39 -22.13 14.53
C PHE A 9 21.48 -22.04 13.00
N SER A 10 20.85 -22.98 12.28
CA SER A 10 20.82 -22.98 10.83
C SER A 10 19.58 -22.24 10.33
N PHE A 11 19.78 -21.13 9.62
CA PHE A 11 18.70 -20.41 8.93
C PHE A 11 18.09 -21.21 7.77
N ASN A 12 18.78 -22.26 7.31
CA ASN A 12 18.26 -23.21 6.31
C ASN A 12 17.47 -24.36 6.95
N SER A 13 17.26 -24.34 8.27
CA SER A 13 16.46 -25.34 8.98
C SER A 13 15.23 -24.67 9.58
N PRO A 14 14.03 -25.27 9.50
CA PRO A 14 12.85 -24.70 10.15
C PRO A 14 13.01 -24.56 11.68
N TYR A 15 13.94 -25.32 12.29
CA TYR A 15 14.25 -25.22 13.72
C TYR A 15 15.06 -23.97 14.10
N GLY A 16 15.77 -23.37 13.14
CA GLY A 16 16.62 -22.18 13.36
C GLY A 16 16.24 -20.97 12.49
N ALA A 17 15.36 -21.16 11.51
CA ALA A 17 14.87 -20.10 10.64
C ALA A 17 13.97 -19.13 11.42
N CYS A 18 14.08 -17.84 11.09
CA CYS A 18 13.14 -16.84 11.62
C CYS A 18 11.76 -17.05 10.99
N ASN A 19 10.72 -17.28 11.81
CA ASN A 19 9.35 -17.51 11.36
C ASN A 19 8.71 -16.34 10.59
N LEU A 20 9.33 -15.15 10.62
CA LEU A 20 8.82 -13.97 9.91
C LEU A 20 9.37 -13.85 8.49
N CYS A 21 10.55 -14.42 8.21
CA CYS A 21 11.21 -14.28 6.90
C CYS A 21 11.73 -15.61 6.37
N ASP A 22 11.34 -16.73 6.99
CA ASP A 22 11.73 -18.10 6.65
C ASP A 22 13.25 -18.28 6.47
N GLY A 23 14.03 -17.56 7.28
CA GLY A 23 15.49 -17.64 7.25
C GLY A 23 16.17 -16.82 6.13
N LEU A 24 15.41 -16.09 5.31
CA LEU A 24 15.96 -15.22 4.25
C LEU A 24 16.65 -13.96 4.80
N GLY A 25 16.26 -13.51 5.99
CA GLY A 25 16.79 -12.29 6.62
C GLY A 25 16.20 -10.97 6.09
N THR A 26 15.28 -11.03 5.13
CA THR A 26 14.63 -9.85 4.53
C THR A 26 13.16 -10.10 4.25
N GLN A 27 12.36 -9.04 4.19
CA GLN A 27 10.96 -9.08 3.74
C GLN A 27 10.73 -8.10 2.60
N MET A 28 9.91 -8.51 1.64
CA MET A 28 9.46 -7.65 0.56
C MET A 28 8.22 -6.88 1.01
N ASN A 29 8.32 -5.55 1.01
CA ASN A 29 7.22 -4.66 1.39
C ASN A 29 6.98 -3.63 0.29
N ILE A 30 5.75 -3.11 0.22
CA ILE A 30 5.39 -2.02 -0.69
C ILE A 30 5.82 -0.70 -0.05
N ASP A 31 6.66 0.08 -0.75
CA ASP A 31 7.01 1.45 -0.34
C ASP A 31 6.02 2.46 -0.95
N PRO A 32 5.25 3.20 -0.13
CA PRO A 32 4.35 4.24 -0.61
C PRO A 32 5.00 5.32 -1.47
N ASN A 33 6.29 5.61 -1.28
CA ASN A 33 7.01 6.59 -2.09
C ASN A 33 7.31 6.07 -3.49
N LEU A 34 7.36 4.76 -3.69
CA LEU A 34 7.46 4.16 -5.03
C LEU A 34 6.09 4.07 -5.72
N ILE A 35 5.01 3.99 -4.94
CA ILE A 35 3.63 4.01 -5.45
C ILE A 35 3.24 5.43 -5.91
N VAL A 36 3.67 6.47 -5.18
CA VAL A 36 3.46 7.88 -5.51
C VAL A 36 4.80 8.64 -5.50
N PRO A 37 5.63 8.46 -6.54
CA PRO A 37 6.97 9.06 -6.60
C PRO A 37 6.92 10.57 -6.83
N ASP A 38 6.03 11.04 -7.72
CA ASP A 38 5.85 12.45 -8.01
C ASP A 38 4.61 13.00 -7.27
N LYS A 39 4.86 13.59 -6.10
CA LYS A 39 3.82 14.15 -5.23
C LYS A 39 3.22 15.46 -5.77
N SER A 40 3.75 16.01 -6.86
CA SER A 40 3.20 17.20 -7.52
C SER A 40 2.07 16.87 -8.49
N LYS A 41 1.98 15.62 -8.95
CA LYS A 41 0.90 15.14 -9.82
C LYS A 41 -0.40 14.96 -9.05
N SER A 42 -1.50 15.17 -9.75
CA SER A 42 -2.86 14.83 -9.33
C SER A 42 -3.26 13.43 -9.80
N LEU A 43 -4.45 12.95 -9.40
CA LEU A 43 -4.95 11.64 -9.86
C LEU A 43 -5.20 11.61 -11.37
N ILE A 44 -5.65 12.72 -11.97
CA ILE A 44 -5.80 12.84 -13.44
C ILE A 44 -4.45 12.70 -14.14
N GLN A 45 -3.37 13.15 -13.52
CA GLN A 45 -2.01 13.06 -14.06
C GLN A 45 -1.31 11.74 -13.70
N GLY A 46 -2.02 10.80 -13.05
CA GLY A 46 -1.48 9.49 -12.69
C GLY A 46 -0.54 9.52 -11.49
N ALA A 47 -0.88 10.26 -10.43
CA ALA A 47 -0.09 10.30 -9.20
C ALA A 47 0.15 8.91 -8.58
N ILE A 48 -0.87 8.03 -8.58
CA ILE A 48 -0.75 6.64 -8.12
C ILE A 48 -0.33 5.77 -9.32
N VAL A 49 0.96 5.48 -9.43
CA VAL A 49 1.55 4.86 -10.63
C VAL A 49 0.88 3.55 -11.04
N PRO A 50 0.62 2.59 -10.13
CA PRO A 50 -0.03 1.32 -10.50
C PRO A 50 -1.45 1.47 -11.05
N LEU A 51 -2.15 2.57 -10.72
CA LEU A 51 -3.50 2.86 -11.22
C LEU A 51 -3.49 3.69 -12.51
N GLY A 52 -2.37 4.34 -12.82
CA GLY A 52 -2.25 5.31 -13.91
C GLY A 52 -3.17 6.51 -13.72
N GLU A 53 -3.43 7.24 -14.80
CA GLU A 53 -4.34 8.39 -14.82
C GLU A 53 -5.77 7.98 -14.46
N GLN A 54 -6.42 8.72 -13.57
CA GLN A 54 -7.77 8.46 -13.07
C GLN A 54 -8.63 9.73 -13.09
N PRO A 55 -9.96 9.64 -13.32
CA PRO A 55 -10.73 8.41 -13.38
C PRO A 55 -10.74 7.75 -14.76
N ARG A 56 -10.69 6.41 -14.79
CA ARG A 56 -10.98 5.59 -15.98
C ARG A 56 -12.34 4.91 -15.87
N GLY A 57 -12.86 4.38 -16.98
CA GLY A 57 -14.10 3.58 -17.02
C GLY A 57 -13.96 2.16 -16.45
N ASN A 58 -12.91 1.90 -15.66
CA ASN A 58 -12.64 0.60 -15.07
C ASN A 58 -13.14 0.53 -13.61
N TRP A 59 -13.04 -0.65 -13.00
CA TRP A 59 -13.47 -0.89 -11.62
C TRP A 59 -12.80 0.07 -10.61
N TYR A 60 -11.48 0.28 -10.72
CA TYR A 60 -10.74 1.21 -9.86
C TYR A 60 -11.25 2.66 -9.97
N GLY A 61 -11.53 3.13 -11.20
CA GLY A 61 -12.10 4.46 -11.42
C GLY A 61 -13.48 4.62 -10.80
N GLY A 62 -14.30 3.57 -10.80
CA GLY A 62 -15.58 3.53 -10.08
C GLY A 62 -15.41 3.70 -8.57
N ILE A 63 -14.48 2.96 -7.96
CA ILE A 63 -14.17 3.07 -6.52
C ILE A 63 -13.67 4.46 -6.17
N LEU A 64 -12.71 5.00 -6.94
CA LEU A 64 -12.15 6.33 -6.68
C LEU A 64 -13.21 7.43 -6.80
N LYS A 65 -14.17 7.32 -7.72
CA LYS A 65 -15.30 8.25 -7.82
C LYS A 65 -16.20 8.18 -6.59
N SER A 66 -16.47 6.97 -6.08
CA SER A 66 -17.25 6.79 -4.86
C SER A 66 -16.56 7.42 -3.65
N LEU A 67 -15.25 7.14 -3.49
CA LEU A 67 -14.41 7.74 -2.45
C LEU A 67 -14.36 9.26 -2.56
N ALA A 68 -14.20 9.81 -3.76
CA ALA A 68 -14.18 11.25 -4.00
C ALA A 68 -15.50 11.91 -3.59
N LYS A 69 -16.63 11.26 -3.86
CA LYS A 69 -17.95 11.74 -3.44
C LYS A 69 -18.13 11.65 -1.92
N HIS A 70 -17.66 10.58 -1.29
CA HIS A 70 -17.83 10.39 0.16
C HIS A 70 -16.92 11.32 0.98
N TYR A 71 -15.64 11.40 0.62
CA TYR A 71 -14.62 12.17 1.34
C TYR A 71 -14.36 13.56 0.74
N GLN A 72 -15.10 13.96 -0.28
CA GLN A 72 -15.10 15.31 -0.86
C GLN A 72 -13.71 15.78 -1.33
N PHE A 73 -12.98 14.94 -2.07
CA PHE A 73 -11.72 15.32 -2.73
C PHE A 73 -11.85 15.41 -4.25
N ASN A 74 -10.94 16.16 -4.88
CA ASN A 74 -10.90 16.34 -6.33
C ASN A 74 -9.74 15.56 -6.95
N PHE A 75 -9.98 14.98 -8.12
CA PHE A 75 -8.96 14.27 -8.91
C PHE A 75 -7.89 15.20 -9.48
N THR A 76 -8.15 16.51 -9.59
CA THR A 76 -7.20 17.53 -10.08
C THR A 76 -6.26 18.05 -9.01
N THR A 77 -6.53 17.78 -7.73
CA THR A 77 -5.69 18.26 -6.63
C THR A 77 -4.34 17.52 -6.67
N PRO A 78 -3.19 18.24 -6.69
CA PRO A 78 -1.87 17.62 -6.54
C PRO A 78 -1.80 16.75 -5.28
N TRP A 79 -1.17 15.59 -5.37
CA TRP A 79 -1.10 14.62 -4.27
C TRP A 79 -0.64 15.24 -2.95
N ILE A 80 0.42 16.07 -3.00
CA ILE A 80 0.95 16.76 -1.81
C ILE A 80 -0.05 17.69 -1.13
N LYS A 81 -1.06 18.18 -1.85
CA LYS A 81 -2.12 19.07 -1.36
C LYS A 81 -3.38 18.31 -0.91
N ILE A 82 -3.47 17.01 -1.16
CA ILE A 82 -4.56 16.18 -0.65
C ILE A 82 -4.37 16.00 0.86
N ASP A 83 -5.47 16.11 1.62
CA ASP A 83 -5.48 15.85 3.06
C ASP A 83 -4.80 14.51 3.40
N SER A 84 -3.99 14.50 4.46
CA SER A 84 -3.20 13.31 4.82
C SER A 84 -4.08 12.09 5.08
N LYS A 85 -5.27 12.25 5.67
CA LYS A 85 -6.19 11.14 5.92
C LYS A 85 -6.75 10.57 4.62
N ILE A 86 -7.00 11.42 3.62
CA ILE A 86 -7.47 10.97 2.31
C ILE A 86 -6.36 10.20 1.59
N ARG A 87 -5.11 10.69 1.65
CA ARG A 87 -3.96 9.94 1.12
C ARG A 87 -3.79 8.58 1.79
N GLU A 88 -4.00 8.51 3.09
CA GLU A 88 -3.98 7.26 3.86
C GLU A 88 -5.09 6.31 3.40
N ILE A 89 -6.33 6.80 3.26
CA ILE A 89 -7.46 6.03 2.74
C ILE A 89 -7.17 5.47 1.34
N LEU A 90 -6.55 6.29 0.47
CA LEU A 90 -6.22 5.88 -0.90
C LEU A 90 -5.13 4.80 -0.96
N LEU A 91 -4.23 4.71 0.03
CA LEU A 91 -3.14 3.75 0.06
C LEU A 91 -3.44 2.51 0.91
N PHE A 92 -4.21 2.66 1.98
CA PHE A 92 -4.40 1.64 3.02
C PHE A 92 -5.87 1.25 3.23
N GLY A 93 -6.81 1.94 2.60
CA GLY A 93 -8.24 1.65 2.68
C GLY A 93 -8.96 2.35 3.84
N THR A 94 -10.24 2.02 4.04
CA THR A 94 -11.15 2.71 4.97
C THR A 94 -11.26 2.04 6.35
N GLU A 95 -10.32 1.17 6.71
CA GLU A 95 -10.29 0.46 8.00
C GLU A 95 -11.64 -0.17 8.39
N ASN A 96 -12.25 -0.93 7.48
CA ASN A 96 -13.54 -1.62 7.64
C ASN A 96 -14.80 -0.74 7.71
N ARG A 97 -14.75 0.54 7.29
CA ARG A 97 -15.98 1.30 7.05
C ARG A 97 -16.55 0.99 5.67
N PRO A 98 -17.73 0.34 5.57
CA PRO A 98 -18.38 0.13 4.29
C PRO A 98 -18.73 1.49 3.66
N LEU A 99 -18.46 1.61 2.36
CA LEU A 99 -18.76 2.81 1.55
C LEU A 99 -20.14 2.73 0.89
N LEU A 100 -20.98 1.80 1.37
CA LEU A 100 -22.35 1.52 0.97
C LEU A 100 -23.22 1.39 2.21
#